data_AF-A0A7Y0SHY4-F1
#
_entry.id   AF-A0A7Y0SHY4-F1
#
_cell.length_a   1.000
_cell.length_b   1.000
_cell.length_c   1.000
_cell.angle_alpha   90.00
_cell.angle_beta   90.00
_cell.angle_gamma   90.00
#
_symmetry.space_group_name_H-M   'P 1'
#
loop_
_entity.id
_entity.type
_entity.pdbx_description
1 polymer ?
#
loop_
_entity_poly.entity_id
_entity_poly.type
_entity_poly.pdbx_seq_one_letter_code
_entity_poly.pdbx_strand_id
1 'polypeptide(L)'
;YGACCPFHNEKTPSFSVSQEKQFYHCFGCGAHGNAIDFLMEFDRLEFVEAIEELASYLGLDVPREQRSGGNGSFQSGPQASSS
;
A
#
# COMPACT_ATOMS: atom_id res chain seq x y z
N TYR A 1 11.47 11.03 21.52
CA TYR A 1 10.82 12.24 20.97
C TYR A 1 9.35 11.91 20.76
N GLY A 2 8.43 12.72 21.25
CA GLY A 2 6.98 12.53 21.07
C GLY A 2 6.39 13.70 20.29
N ALA A 3 5.39 13.44 19.46
CA ALA A 3 4.72 14.44 18.63
C ALA A 3 3.22 14.49 18.95
N CYS A 4 2.54 15.57 18.56
CA CYS A 4 1.08 15.59 18.53
C CYS A 4 0.60 14.67 17.39
N CYS A 5 -0.48 13.95 17.66
CA CYS A 5 -1.08 13.03 16.71
C CYS A 5 -1.65 13.78 15.50
N PRO A 6 -1.31 13.36 14.28
CA PRO A 6 -1.88 13.95 13.08
C PRO A 6 -3.33 13.51 12.83
N PHE A 7 -3.78 12.42 13.48
CA PHE A 7 -5.09 11.79 13.24
C PHE A 7 -6.20 12.29 14.17
N HIS A 8 -5.87 13.04 15.23
CA HIS A 8 -6.87 13.66 16.09
C HIS A 8 -6.33 14.94 16.70
N ASN A 9 -7.23 15.87 17.04
CA ASN A 9 -6.83 17.16 17.56
C ASN A 9 -6.51 17.07 19.07
N GLU A 10 -5.24 17.21 19.43
CA GLU A 10 -4.76 17.19 20.83
C GLU A 10 -3.74 18.30 21.11
N LYS A 11 -3.55 18.62 22.40
CA LYS A 11 -2.58 19.64 22.87
C LYS A 11 -1.32 19.05 23.50
N THR A 12 -1.35 17.77 23.83
CA THR A 12 -0.25 17.05 24.47
C THR A 12 0.28 15.98 23.51
N PRO A 13 1.60 15.76 23.43
CA PRO A 13 2.14 14.78 22.51
C PRO A 13 1.74 13.35 22.91
N SER A 14 1.05 12.63 22.03
CA SER A 14 0.72 11.21 22.24
C SER A 14 1.15 10.30 21.09
N PHE A 15 1.78 10.84 20.03
CA PHE A 15 2.22 10.09 18.86
C PHE A 15 3.69 9.67 18.96
N SER A 16 3.97 8.41 18.68
CA SER A 16 5.31 7.82 18.70
C SER A 16 5.56 6.94 17.47
N VAL A 17 6.81 6.91 17.01
CA VAL A 17 7.29 6.07 15.91
C VAL A 17 8.46 5.23 16.39
N SER A 18 8.43 3.94 16.09
CA SER A 18 9.57 3.03 16.31
C SER A 18 10.24 2.73 14.98
N GLN A 19 11.43 3.27 14.75
CA GLN A 19 12.19 3.00 13.54
C GLN A 19 12.68 1.54 13.48
N GLU A 20 13.07 0.96 14.61
CA GLU A 20 13.50 -0.45 14.64
C GLU A 20 12.34 -1.40 14.31
N LYS A 21 11.16 -1.14 14.87
CA LYS A 21 9.98 -2.01 14.71
C LYS A 21 9.10 -1.62 13.52
N GLN A 22 9.41 -0.53 12.81
CA GLN A 22 8.71 -0.04 11.63
C GLN A 22 7.18 0.16 11.84
N PHE A 23 6.78 0.75 12.97
CA PHE A 23 5.38 1.09 13.22
C PHE A 23 5.23 2.42 13.99
N TYR A 24 4.04 3.01 13.90
CA TYR A 24 3.60 4.14 14.68
C TYR A 24 2.46 3.77 15.63
N HIS A 25 2.33 4.51 16.73
CA HIS A 25 1.18 4.40 17.63
C HIS A 25 0.88 5.74 18.28
N CYS A 26 -0.41 6.07 18.34
CA CYS A 26 -0.94 7.18 19.12
C CYS A 26 -1.58 6.66 20.40
N PHE A 27 -1.03 7.03 21.55
CA PHE A 27 -1.57 6.63 22.87
C PHE A 27 -2.85 7.40 23.27
N GLY A 28 -3.20 8.47 22.55
CA GLY A 28 -4.42 9.25 22.79
C GLY A 28 -5.66 8.67 22.10
N CYS A 29 -5.58 8.41 20.78
CA CYS A 29 -6.71 7.92 19.99
C CYS A 29 -6.61 6.46 19.55
N GLY A 30 -5.47 5.79 19.75
CA GLY A 30 -5.26 4.40 19.35
C GLY A 30 -4.92 4.18 17.88
N ALA A 31 -4.78 5.24 17.07
CA ALA A 31 -4.29 5.13 15.70
C ALA A 31 -2.91 4.46 15.68
N HIS A 32 -2.73 3.44 14.86
CA HIS A 32 -1.51 2.67 14.76
C HIS A 32 -1.39 2.01 13.39
N GLY A 33 -0.17 1.67 12.99
CA GLY A 33 0.10 1.03 11.71
C GLY A 33 1.55 1.15 11.30
N ASN A 34 1.85 0.72 10.08
CA ASN A 34 3.15 0.89 9.42
C ASN A 34 3.16 2.17 8.55
N ALA A 35 4.23 2.37 7.77
CA ALA A 35 4.38 3.55 6.91
C ALA A 35 3.30 3.65 5.81
N ILE A 36 2.85 2.52 5.27
CA ILE A 36 1.79 2.48 4.24
C ILE A 36 0.46 2.87 4.89
N ASP A 37 0.12 2.28 6.04
CA ASP A 37 -1.11 2.62 6.78
C ASP A 37 -1.16 4.11 7.12
N PHE A 38 0.00 4.70 7.46
CA PHE A 38 0.11 6.13 7.74
C PHE A 38 -0.28 6.98 6.53
N LEU A 39 0.30 6.71 5.35
CA LEU A 39 0.01 7.47 4.14
C LEU A 39 -1.45 7.30 3.70
N MET A 40 -1.98 6.09 3.78
CA MET A 40 -3.39 5.84 3.46
C MET A 40 -4.32 6.66 4.34
N GLU A 41 -4.07 6.73 5.66
CA GLU A 41 -4.96 7.46 6.57
C GLU A 41 -4.72 8.97 6.59
N PHE A 42 -3.45 9.39 6.50
CA PHE A 42 -3.06 10.79 6.61
C PHE A 42 -3.36 11.56 5.32
N ASP A 43 -2.93 11.00 4.18
CA ASP A 43 -3.08 11.63 2.86
C ASP A 43 -4.32 11.13 2.09
N ARG A 44 -5.09 10.21 2.69
CA ARG A 44 -6.33 9.65 2.10
C ARG A 44 -6.07 8.93 0.77
N LEU A 45 -4.96 8.19 0.73
CA LEU A 45 -4.54 7.41 -0.44
C LEU A 45 -5.11 6.00 -0.40
N GLU A 46 -5.42 5.46 -1.57
CA GLU A 46 -5.63 4.02 -1.73
C GLU A 46 -4.30 3.26 -1.63
N PHE A 47 -4.37 1.94 -1.40
CA PHE A 47 -3.16 1.13 -1.15
C PHE A 47 -2.10 1.26 -2.26
N VAL A 48 -2.52 1.20 -3.53
CA VAL A 48 -1.58 1.31 -4.67
C VAL A 48 -0.95 2.69 -4.73
N GLU A 49 -1.73 3.75 -4.48
CA GLU A 49 -1.23 5.14 -4.47
C GLU A 49 -0.22 5.35 -3.34
N ALA A 50 -0.47 4.79 -2.15
CA ALA A 50 0.46 4.86 -1.03
C ALA A 50 1.79 4.14 -1.32
N ILE A 51 1.76 3.01 -2.04
CA ILE A 51 2.97 2.32 -2.50
C ILE A 51 3.73 3.16 -3.52
N GLU A 52 3.04 3.76 -4.49
CA GLU A 52 3.65 4.61 -5.52
C GLU A 52 4.29 5.86 -4.92
N GLU A 53 3.62 6.52 -3.97
CA GLU A 53 4.18 7.66 -3.23
C GLU A 53 5.44 7.27 -2.45
N LEU A 54 5.40 6.15 -1.71
CA LEU A 54 6.56 5.69 -0.96
C LEU A 54 7.74 5.31 -1.88
N ALA A 55 7.46 4.67 -3.01
CA ALA A 55 8.46 4.33 -4.00
C ALA A 55 9.10 5.59 -4.61
N SER A 56 8.28 6.60 -4.93
CA SER A 56 8.72 7.91 -5.43
C SER A 56 9.70 8.60 -4.47
N TYR A 57 9.40 8.63 -3.16
CA TYR A 57 10.31 9.17 -2.14
C TYR A 57 11.67 8.47 -2.08
N LEU A 58 11.71 7.17 -2.44
CA LEU A 58 12.92 6.36 -2.43
C LEU A 58 13.59 6.26 -3.81
N GLY A 59 13.02 6.85 -4.86
CA GLY A 59 13.48 6.71 -6.23
C GLY A 59 13.39 5.28 -6.78
N LEU A 60 12.39 4.51 -6.32
CA LEU A 60 12.13 3.13 -6.75
C LEU A 60 11.03 3.11 -7.81
N ASP A 61 11.17 2.18 -8.77
CA ASP A 61 10.14 1.91 -9.77
C ASP A 61 9.19 0.82 -9.25
N VAL A 62 7.88 1.00 -9.40
CA VAL A 62 6.87 0.01 -8.97
C VAL A 62 6.52 -0.87 -10.16
N PRO A 63 6.87 -2.18 -10.14
CA PRO A 63 6.56 -3.07 -11.25
C PRO A 63 5.05 -3.20 -11.42
N ARG A 64 4.57 -2.96 -12.64
CA ARG A 64 3.17 -3.18 -13.01
C ARG A 64 3.07 -4.44 -13.86
N GLU A 65 2.08 -5.29 -13.58
CA GLU A 65 1.80 -6.43 -14.45
C GLU A 65 1.49 -5.93 -15.86
N GLN A 66 2.41 -6.17 -16.80
CA GLN A 66 2.07 -6.06 -18.20
C GLN A 66 1.04 -7.14 -18.46
N ARG A 67 -0.19 -6.74 -18.82
CA ARG A 67 -1.14 -7.63 -19.47
C ARG A 67 -0.51 -8.02 -20.81
N SER A 68 0.37 -9.01 -20.79
CA SER A 68 0.87 -9.67 -21.97
C SER A 68 -0.35 -10.26 -22.65
N GLY A 69 -0.83 -9.57 -23.69
CA GLY A 69 -1.89 -10.05 -24.56
C GLY A 69 -1.42 -11.36 -25.15
N GLY A 70 -1.84 -12.45 -24.53
CA GLY A 70 -1.63 -13.79 -25.02
C GLY A 70 -2.36 -13.94 -26.35
N ASN A 71 -1.62 -13.75 -27.44
CA ASN A 71 -1.98 -14.32 -28.73
C ASN A 71 -1.66 -15.83 -28.70
N GLY A 72 -2.25 -16.52 -27.73
CA GLY A 72 -2.29 -17.97 -27.67
C GLY A 72 -3.49 -18.41 -28.46
N SER A 73 -3.28 -18.69 -29.74
CA SER A 73 -4.22 -19.42 -30.60
C SER A 73 -4.71 -20.66 -29.85
N PHE A 74 -5.91 -20.59 -29.28
CA PHE A 74 -6.64 -21.77 -28.84
C PHE A 74 -6.90 -22.60 -30.09
N GLN A 75 -6.10 -23.66 -30.25
CA GLN A 75 -6.29 -24.69 -31.27
C GLN A 75 -7.70 -25.24 -31.15
N SER A 76 -8.39 -25.18 -32.28
CA SER A 76 -9.56 -25.96 -32.64
C SER A 76 -9.60 -27.32 -31.94
N GLY A 77 -10.71 -27.59 -31.27
CA GLY A 77 -11.02 -28.87 -30.64
C GLY A 77 -11.04 -30.05 -31.64
N PRO A 78 -11.14 -31.29 -31.12
CA PRO A 78 -10.96 -32.51 -31.89
C PRO A 78 -12.07 -32.71 -32.93
N GLN A 79 -11.69 -33.06 -34.17
CA GLN A 79 -12.61 -33.56 -35.19
C GLN A 79 -13.27 -34.85 -34.69
N ALA A 80 -14.58 -34.84 -34.54
CA ALA A 80 -15.37 -36.05 -34.34
C ALA A 80 -15.43 -36.81 -35.67
N SER A 81 -14.87 -38.02 -35.68
CA SER A 81 -15.11 -39.04 -36.69
C SER A 81 -16.47 -39.68 -36.43
N SER A 82 -17.32 -39.72 -37.46
CA SER A 82 -18.48 -40.61 -37.51
C SER A 82 -18.71 -41.02 -38.97
N SER A 83 -18.89 -42.33 -39.12
CA SER A 83 -18.95 -43.15 -40.33
C SER A 83 -19.97 -42.76 -41.39
#